data_AF-A0A847ARL7-F1
#
_entry.id   AF-A0A847ARL7-F1
#
_cell.length_a   1.000
_cell.length_b   1.000
_cell.length_c   1.000
_cell.angle_alpha   90.00
_cell.angle_beta   90.00
_cell.angle_gamma   90.00
#
_symmetry.space_group_name_H-M   'P 1'
#
loop_
_entity.id
_entity.type
_entity.pdbx_description
1 polymer ?
#
loop_
_entity_poly.entity_id
_entity_poly.type
_entity_poly.pdbx_seq_one_letter_code
_entity_poly.pdbx_strand_id
1 'polypeptide(L)'
;AHRGEKITTIFVNNAIYGMTGGQMAPTTLIGQKTTTSPLGRTVEHSGRPIRISEMLATIDGAKFVERVSVDTPANIRKAKKAIKKAFECQIKGEGFAIVEVLSTCPTNWGLTPVKALDWLRDNMIPYYPIGNFRNFEEEK
;
A
#
# COMPACT_ATOMS: atom_id res chain seq x y z
N ALA A 1 -10.60 7.67 -7.67
CA ALA A 1 -11.40 6.43 -7.77
C ALA A 1 -12.86 6.69 -8.16
N HIS A 2 -13.73 7.26 -7.31
CA HIS A 2 -15.18 7.36 -7.59
C HIS A 2 -15.56 8.07 -8.90
N ARG A 3 -14.84 9.14 -9.28
CA ARG A 3 -15.06 9.83 -10.57
C ARG A 3 -14.56 9.05 -11.80
N GLY A 4 -13.83 7.94 -11.61
CA GLY A 4 -13.20 7.20 -12.70
C GLY A 4 -12.10 7.98 -13.43
N GLU A 5 -11.53 9.02 -12.80
CA GLU A 5 -10.48 9.84 -13.42
C GLU A 5 -9.32 8.99 -13.93
N LYS A 6 -8.88 9.30 -15.15
CA LYS A 6 -7.83 8.57 -15.88
C LYS A 6 -6.44 8.96 -15.35
N ILE A 7 -6.21 8.67 -14.08
CA ILE A 7 -4.97 8.93 -13.38
C ILE A 7 -4.45 7.65 -12.75
N THR A 8 -3.13 7.52 -12.77
CA THR A 8 -2.40 6.46 -12.08
C THR A 8 -1.87 7.01 -10.77
N THR A 9 -2.21 6.36 -9.66
CA THR A 9 -1.70 6.69 -8.33
C THR A 9 -0.70 5.64 -7.88
N ILE A 10 0.48 6.07 -7.43
CA ILE A 10 1.44 5.21 -6.75
C ILE A 10 1.34 5.51 -5.25
N PHE A 11 0.76 4.59 -4.49
CA PHE A 11 0.56 4.77 -3.06
C PHE A 11 1.65 4.02 -2.28
N VAL A 12 2.64 4.75 -1.77
CA VAL A 12 3.73 4.17 -0.99
C VAL A 12 3.26 3.96 0.44
N ASN A 13 3.08 2.72 0.86
CA ASN A 13 2.61 2.36 2.20
C ASN A 13 3.78 1.83 3.04
N ASN A 14 4.21 2.63 4.02
CA ASN A 14 5.17 2.24 5.06
C ASN A 14 4.53 2.23 6.46
N ALA A 15 3.20 2.17 6.53
CA ALA A 15 2.41 2.15 7.76
C ALA A 15 2.54 3.37 8.69
N ILE A 16 3.17 4.48 8.27
CA ILE A 16 3.32 5.69 9.11
C ILE A 16 3.36 6.95 8.23
N TYR A 17 3.22 8.12 8.84
CA TYR A 17 3.56 9.37 8.17
C TYR A 17 5.06 9.62 8.27
N GLY A 18 5.80 9.05 7.31
CA GLY A 18 7.27 9.07 7.34
C GLY A 18 7.90 10.46 7.31
N MET A 19 7.30 11.42 6.61
CA MET A 19 7.83 12.78 6.47
C MET A 19 7.59 13.66 7.70
N THR A 20 6.63 13.30 8.57
CA THR A 20 6.30 14.06 9.79
C THR A 20 6.91 13.41 11.04
N GLY A 21 8.02 12.69 10.88
CA GLY A 21 8.71 12.01 11.97
C GLY A 21 8.04 10.71 12.41
N GLY A 22 7.30 10.04 11.52
CA GLY A 22 6.72 8.72 11.81
C GLY A 22 5.51 8.77 12.73
N GLN A 23 4.59 9.71 12.48
CA GLN A 23 3.29 9.75 13.16
C GLN A 23 2.38 8.59 12.70
N MET A 24 1.36 8.30 13.50
CA MET A 24 0.35 7.29 13.17
C MET A 24 -0.39 7.63 11.86
N ALA A 25 -0.27 6.76 10.88
CA ALA A 25 -1.07 6.76 9.65
C ALA A 25 -2.32 5.85 9.79
N PRO A 26 -3.34 6.02 8.94
CA PRO A 26 -4.47 5.10 8.84
C PRO A 26 -4.07 3.65 8.55
N THR A 27 -2.89 3.43 7.96
CA THR A 27 -2.31 2.11 7.66
C THR A 27 -1.36 1.59 8.75
N THR A 28 -1.20 2.30 9.87
CA THR A 28 -0.41 1.83 11.03
C THR A 28 -0.99 0.52 11.55
N LEU A 29 -0.17 -0.51 11.74
CA LEU A 29 -0.62 -1.82 12.25
C LEU A 29 -1.02 -1.76 13.72
N ILE A 30 -1.88 -2.68 14.15
CA ILE A 30 -2.20 -2.84 15.58
C ILE A 30 -0.93 -3.19 16.36
N GLY A 31 -0.73 -2.54 17.50
CA GLY A 31 0.47 -2.68 18.34
C GLY A 31 1.70 -1.93 17.82
N GLN A 32 1.70 -1.43 16.59
CA GLN A 32 2.83 -0.66 16.06
C GLN A 32 2.92 0.69 16.77
N LYS A 33 4.09 0.96 17.36
CA LYS A 33 4.41 2.23 18.01
C LYS A 33 4.77 3.28 16.98
N THR A 34 4.31 4.49 17.21
CA THR A 34 4.59 5.67 16.38
C THR A 34 4.81 6.88 17.29
N THR A 35 5.25 8.01 16.75
CA THR A 35 5.47 9.21 17.58
C THR A 35 4.20 9.76 18.23
N THR A 36 3.03 9.57 17.61
CA THR A 36 1.73 9.97 18.16
C THR A 36 0.96 8.82 18.81
N SER A 37 1.49 7.59 18.77
CA SER A 37 0.94 6.42 19.45
C SER A 37 2.07 5.63 20.15
N PRO A 38 2.67 6.16 21.22
CA PRO A 38 3.85 5.58 21.86
C PRO A 38 3.57 4.22 22.53
N LEU A 39 2.31 3.97 22.92
CA LEU A 39 1.85 2.69 23.46
C LEU A 39 1.42 1.70 22.36
N GLY A 40 1.50 2.10 21.10
CA GLY A 40 1.02 1.34 19.95
C GLY A 40 -0.41 1.70 19.55
N ARG A 41 -0.77 1.41 18.30
CA ARG A 41 -2.16 1.54 17.83
C ARG A 41 -3.05 0.48 18.47
N THR A 42 -4.23 0.86 18.93
CA THR A 42 -5.26 -0.07 19.42
C THR A 42 -6.53 -0.01 18.57
N VAL A 43 -7.34 -1.07 18.61
CA VAL A 43 -8.60 -1.13 17.86
C VAL A 43 -9.64 -0.20 18.48
N GLU A 44 -9.67 -0.11 19.80
CA GLU A 44 -10.63 0.65 20.58
C GLU A 44 -10.48 2.16 20.33
N HIS A 45 -9.23 2.64 20.22
CA HIS A 45 -8.96 4.06 20.02
C HIS A 45 -8.99 4.48 18.55
N SER A 46 -8.48 3.64 17.65
CA SER A 46 -8.22 4.04 16.26
C SER A 46 -8.86 3.13 15.21
N GLY A 47 -9.57 2.09 15.62
CA GLY A 47 -10.08 1.06 14.72
C GLY A 47 -8.98 0.21 14.07
N ARG A 48 -9.38 -0.64 13.12
CA ARG A 48 -8.43 -1.48 12.38
C ARG A 48 -7.71 -0.69 11.27
N PRO A 49 -6.44 -1.02 10.97
CA PRO A 49 -5.70 -0.37 9.89
C PRO A 49 -6.44 -0.48 8.55
N ILE A 50 -6.53 0.63 7.81
CA ILE A 50 -7.26 0.67 6.54
C ILE A 50 -6.49 -0.12 5.48
N ARG A 51 -7.23 -0.97 4.75
CA ARG A 51 -6.75 -1.77 3.62
C ARG A 51 -7.09 -1.05 2.31
N ILE A 52 -6.15 -0.21 1.85
CA ILE A 52 -6.40 0.75 0.75
C ILE A 52 -6.77 0.05 -0.55
N SER A 53 -6.01 -0.96 -0.98
CA SER A 53 -6.33 -1.71 -2.20
C SER A 53 -7.72 -2.36 -2.15
N GLU A 54 -8.03 -3.09 -1.09
CA GLU A 54 -9.32 -3.78 -0.93
C GLU A 54 -10.48 -2.79 -0.92
N MET A 55 -10.33 -1.66 -0.20
CA MET A 55 -11.33 -0.60 -0.16
C MET A 55 -11.54 0.05 -1.54
N LEU A 56 -10.47 0.32 -2.28
CA LEU A 56 -10.59 0.96 -3.60
C LEU A 56 -11.07 0.01 -4.68
N ALA A 57 -10.81 -1.30 -4.54
CA ALA A 57 -11.27 -2.31 -5.49
C ALA A 57 -12.81 -2.38 -5.58
N THR A 58 -13.53 -2.03 -4.51
CA THR A 58 -15.00 -1.99 -4.49
C THR A 58 -15.59 -0.81 -5.26
N ILE A 59 -14.78 0.11 -5.79
CA ILE A 59 -15.25 1.33 -6.47
C ILE A 59 -15.25 1.11 -7.99
N ASP A 60 -16.40 1.20 -8.65
CA ASP A 60 -16.55 0.94 -10.09
C ASP A 60 -15.59 1.71 -11.02
N GLY A 61 -15.26 2.94 -10.64
CA GLY A 61 -14.31 3.78 -11.38
C GLY A 61 -12.84 3.40 -11.21
N ALA A 62 -12.49 2.56 -10.22
CA ALA A 62 -11.15 2.02 -10.06
C ALA A 62 -10.99 0.79 -10.94
N LYS A 63 -10.29 0.91 -12.07
CA LYS A 63 -10.16 -0.15 -13.07
C LYS A 63 -8.89 -0.98 -12.94
N PHE A 64 -7.91 -0.49 -12.20
CA PHE A 64 -6.72 -1.27 -11.87
C PHE A 64 -6.32 -1.03 -10.42
N VAL A 65 -6.27 -2.10 -9.63
CA VAL A 65 -5.90 -2.05 -8.21
C VAL A 65 -4.97 -3.21 -7.90
N GLU A 66 -3.69 -2.91 -7.66
CA GLU A 66 -2.70 -3.93 -7.34
C GLU A 66 -1.85 -3.50 -6.15
N ARG A 67 -1.61 -4.44 -5.22
CA ARG A 67 -0.63 -4.26 -4.14
C ARG A 67 0.63 -5.04 -4.47
N VAL A 68 1.77 -4.39 -4.33
CA VAL A 68 3.11 -4.96 -4.52
C VAL A 68 4.01 -4.64 -3.33
N SER A 69 5.18 -5.27 -3.27
CA SER A 69 6.24 -4.92 -2.31
C SER A 69 7.56 -4.70 -3.04
N VAL A 70 8.49 -4.02 -2.38
CA VAL A 70 9.86 -3.78 -2.87
C VAL A 70 10.92 -4.38 -1.93
N ASP A 71 10.54 -5.40 -1.16
CA ASP A 71 11.38 -6.05 -0.15
C ASP A 71 12.41 -7.04 -0.72
N THR A 72 12.25 -7.48 -1.98
CA THR A 72 13.17 -8.39 -2.68
C THR A 72 13.34 -7.99 -4.15
N PRO A 73 14.45 -8.37 -4.81
CA PRO A 73 14.61 -8.15 -6.25
C PRO A 73 13.50 -8.77 -7.11
N ALA A 74 12.93 -9.90 -6.67
CA ALA A 74 11.79 -10.51 -7.35
C ALA A 74 10.53 -9.63 -7.25
N ASN A 75 10.23 -9.10 -6.06
CA ASN A 75 9.08 -8.24 -5.86
C ASN A 75 9.26 -6.85 -6.51
N ILE A 76 10.49 -6.31 -6.58
CA ILE A 76 10.79 -5.10 -7.38
C ILE A 76 10.46 -5.31 -8.86
N ARG A 77 10.78 -6.47 -9.44
CA ARG A 77 10.41 -6.80 -10.83
C ARG A 77 8.89 -6.89 -11.01
N LYS A 78 8.15 -7.41 -10.02
CA LYS A 78 6.68 -7.42 -10.03
C LYS A 78 6.11 -6.00 -9.93
N ALA A 79 6.64 -5.17 -9.03
CA ALA A 79 6.25 -3.77 -8.88
C ALA A 79 6.43 -2.98 -10.20
N LYS A 80 7.56 -3.15 -10.89
CA LYS A 80 7.78 -2.56 -12.22
C LYS A 80 6.68 -2.95 -13.22
N LYS A 81 6.29 -4.23 -13.25
CA LYS A 81 5.22 -4.71 -14.14
C LYS A 81 3.85 -4.12 -13.77
N ALA A 82 3.51 -4.09 -12.48
CA ALA A 82 2.25 -3.52 -11.98
C ALA A 82 2.14 -2.03 -12.30
N ILE A 83 3.20 -1.26 -12.06
CA ILE A 83 3.25 0.18 -12.38
C ILE A 83 3.07 0.40 -13.88
N LYS A 84 3.73 -0.40 -14.73
CA LYS A 84 3.52 -0.34 -16.18
C LYS A 84 2.05 -0.59 -16.56
N LYS A 85 1.43 -1.64 -16.01
CA LYS A 85 0.01 -1.95 -16.26
C LYS A 85 -0.93 -0.84 -15.80
N ALA A 86 -0.64 -0.19 -14.67
CA ALA A 86 -1.43 0.93 -14.19
C ALA A 86 -1.40 2.12 -15.17
N PHE A 87 -0.22 2.44 -15.72
CA PHE A 87 -0.12 3.44 -16.79
C PHE A 87 -0.82 3.00 -18.08
N GLU A 88 -0.77 1.71 -18.44
CA GLU A 88 -1.52 1.17 -19.58
C GLU A 88 -3.04 1.36 -19.40
N CYS A 89 -3.58 1.13 -18.19
CA CYS A 89 -4.98 1.42 -17.82
C CYS A 89 -5.34 2.90 -18.06
N GLN A 90 -4.47 3.82 -17.61
CA GLN A 90 -4.65 5.25 -17.81
C GLN A 90 -4.63 5.63 -19.31
N ILE A 91 -3.64 5.16 -20.07
CA ILE A 91 -3.46 5.51 -21.50
C ILE A 91 -4.63 4.97 -22.34
N LYS A 92 -5.11 3.76 -22.04
CA LYS A 92 -6.30 3.17 -22.69
C LYS A 92 -7.60 3.89 -22.28
N GLY A 93 -7.56 4.73 -21.25
CA GLY A 93 -8.71 5.51 -20.80
C GLY A 93 -9.76 4.70 -20.04
N GLU A 94 -9.37 3.56 -19.48
CA GLU A 94 -10.28 2.61 -18.83
C GLU A 94 -10.85 3.18 -17.51
N GLY A 95 -10.03 3.92 -16.75
CA GLY A 95 -10.45 4.61 -15.52
C GLY A 95 -9.30 4.88 -14.55
N PHE A 96 -9.62 4.94 -13.25
CA PHE A 96 -8.64 5.18 -12.20
C PHE A 96 -7.78 3.94 -11.95
N ALA A 97 -6.47 4.12 -11.86
CA ALA A 97 -5.51 3.06 -11.54
C ALA A 97 -4.73 3.39 -10.28
N ILE A 98 -4.48 2.38 -9.44
CA ILE A 98 -3.64 2.52 -8.25
C ILE A 98 -2.73 1.30 -8.07
N VAL A 99 -1.48 1.57 -7.71
CA VAL A 99 -0.52 0.58 -7.23
C VAL A 99 -0.12 0.93 -5.79
N GLU A 100 -0.54 0.11 -4.83
CA GLU A 100 -0.06 0.19 -3.45
C GLU A 100 1.29 -0.51 -3.33
N VAL A 101 2.33 0.21 -2.91
CA VAL A 101 3.69 -0.31 -2.77
C VAL A 101 4.05 -0.39 -1.29
N LEU A 102 4.10 -1.61 -0.75
CA LEU A 102 4.62 -1.84 0.59
C LEU A 102 6.11 -1.54 0.61
N SER A 103 6.51 -0.57 1.44
CA SER A 103 7.87 -0.05 1.51
C SER A 103 8.35 0.07 2.95
N THR A 104 9.65 -0.09 3.17
CA THR A 104 10.27 0.03 4.49
C THR A 104 10.56 1.49 4.86
N CYS A 105 10.48 1.83 6.13
CA CYS A 105 10.95 3.12 6.66
C CYS A 105 11.90 2.93 7.85
N PRO A 106 13.15 2.47 7.63
CA PRO A 106 14.05 2.03 8.70
C PRO A 106 14.23 3.08 9.81
N THR A 107 14.44 4.35 9.42
CA THR A 107 14.66 5.47 10.34
C THR A 107 13.50 5.65 11.33
N ASN A 108 12.27 5.76 10.84
CA ASN A 108 11.11 6.03 11.70
C ASN A 108 10.62 4.77 12.43
N TRP A 109 10.96 3.58 11.94
CA TRP A 109 10.70 2.33 12.64
C TRP A 109 11.75 2.02 13.72
N GLY A 110 12.87 2.76 13.75
CA GLY A 110 13.98 2.47 14.67
C GLY A 110 14.68 1.14 14.37
N LEU A 111 14.65 0.69 13.11
CA LEU A 111 15.22 -0.58 12.66
C LEU A 111 16.38 -0.34 11.70
N THR A 112 17.32 -1.27 11.65
CA THR A 112 18.31 -1.29 10.56
C THR A 112 17.61 -1.65 9.24
N PRO A 113 18.16 -1.25 8.07
CA PRO A 113 17.54 -1.55 6.78
C PRO A 113 17.19 -3.04 6.57
N VAL A 114 18.07 -3.96 6.99
CA VAL A 114 17.83 -5.41 6.89
C VAL A 114 16.67 -5.83 7.80
N LYS A 115 16.68 -5.42 9.07
CA LYS A 115 15.60 -5.76 10.02
C LYS A 115 14.26 -5.15 9.61
N ALA A 116 14.27 -4.00 8.94
CA ALA A 116 13.05 -3.39 8.43
C ALA A 116 12.42 -4.23 7.30
N LEU A 117 13.23 -4.85 6.44
CA LEU A 117 12.75 -5.78 5.43
C LEU A 117 12.11 -7.01 6.07
N ASP A 118 12.75 -7.58 7.10
CA ASP A 118 12.21 -8.73 7.83
C ASP A 118 10.90 -8.36 8.53
N TRP A 119 10.86 -7.21 9.22
CA TRP A 119 9.65 -6.71 9.87
C TRP A 119 8.49 -6.51 8.88
N LEU A 120 8.77 -5.97 7.69
CA LEU A 120 7.76 -5.81 6.64
C LEU A 120 7.20 -7.18 6.22
N ARG A 121 8.05 -8.19 6.04
CA ARG A 121 7.64 -9.56 5.66
C ARG A 121 6.80 -10.23 6.74
N ASP A 122 7.17 -10.04 8.01
CA ASP A 122 6.54 -10.71 9.14
C ASP A 122 5.25 -10.03 9.59
N ASN A 123 5.10 -8.72 9.37
CA ASN A 123 4.02 -7.92 9.93
C ASN A 123 3.14 -7.25 8.87
N MET A 124 3.73 -6.60 7.88
CA MET A 124 2.96 -5.86 6.87
C MET A 124 2.36 -6.78 5.81
N ILE A 125 3.15 -7.67 5.19
CA ILE A 125 2.65 -8.55 4.11
C ILE A 125 1.48 -9.43 4.58
N PRO A 126 1.48 -10.02 5.80
CA PRO A 126 0.34 -10.82 6.27
C PRO A 126 -0.94 -10.00 6.45
N TYR A 127 -0.82 -8.74 6.87
CA TYR A 127 -1.99 -7.86 7.04
C TYR A 127 -2.44 -7.23 5.72
N TYR A 128 -1.49 -6.92 4.84
CA TYR A 128 -1.62 -6.30 3.53
C TYR A 128 -1.14 -7.28 2.44
N PRO A 129 -1.92 -8.32 2.12
CA PRO A 129 -1.50 -9.33 1.15
C PRO A 129 -1.23 -8.69 -0.21
N ILE A 130 -0.09 -9.06 -0.80
CA ILE A 130 0.29 -8.69 -2.17
C ILE A 130 -0.66 -9.39 -3.14
N GLY A 131 -1.12 -8.68 -4.17
CA GLY A 131 -2.03 -9.26 -5.15
C GLY A 131 -2.67 -8.20 -6.05
N ASN A 132 -3.24 -8.68 -7.17
CA ASN A 132 -4.11 -7.89 -8.01
C ASN A 132 -5.55 -8.07 -7.50
N PHE A 133 -6.20 -6.97 -7.16
CA PHE A 133 -7.56 -6.95 -6.62
C PHE A 133 -8.59 -6.53 -7.67
N ARG A 134 -8.13 -5.91 -8.77
CA ARG A 134 -8.96 -5.47 -9.88
C ARG A 134 -8.11 -5.26 -11.13
N ASN A 135 -8.56 -5.84 -12.24
CA ASN A 135 -7.87 -5.79 -13.52
C ASN A 135 -8.85 -5.50 -14.66
N PHE A 136 -8.69 -4.33 -15.30
CA PHE A 136 -9.50 -3.87 -16.41
C PHE A 136 -9.50 -4.80 -17.64
N GLU A 137 -8.55 -5.71 -17.75
CA GLU A 137 -8.49 -6.70 -18.83
C GLU A 137 -9.46 -7.88 -18.60
N GLU A 138 -9.86 -8.13 -17.35
CA GLU A 138 -10.73 -9.24 -16.94
C GLU A 138 -12.21 -8.84 -16.82
N GLU A 139 -12.52 -7.54 -16.89
CA GLU A 139 -13.88 -6.98 -16.82
C GLU A 139 -14.60 -6.89 -18.18
N LYS A 140 -14.05 -7.50 -19.25
CA LYS A 140 -14.61 -7.47 -20.60
C LYS A 140 -15.46 -8.67 -20.94
#